data_AF-A0A1A8DVU7-F1
#
_entry.id   AF-A0A1A8DVU7-F1
#
_cell.length_a   1.000
_cell.length_b   1.000
_cell.length_c   1.000
_cell.angle_alpha   90.00
_cell.angle_beta   90.00
_cell.angle_gamma   90.00
#
_symmetry.space_group_name_H-M   'P 1'
#
loop_
_entity.id
_entity.type
_entity.pdbx_description
1 polymer ?
#
loop_
_entity_poly.entity_id
_entity_poly.type
_entity_poly.pdbx_seq_one_letter_code
_entity_poly.pdbx_strand_id
1 'polypeptide(L)'
;ENHHCAVAFQIISLPECNIFANVNPDTFKNIRQAIITLILATDMARHGEILECFKQKVKNFDFSNEEHVICLKKVLVKCCDISNEVRPTEVAEPW
;
A
#
# COMPACT_ATOMS: atom_id res chain seq x y z
N GLU A 1 -8.26 -8.49 2.07
CA GLU A 1 -7.90 -7.06 1.94
C GLU A 1 -9.06 -6.09 2.23
N ASN A 2 -10.25 -6.24 1.62
CA ASN A 2 -11.39 -5.33 1.87
C ASN A 2 -11.76 -5.20 3.36
N HIS A 3 -11.79 -6.32 4.09
CA HIS A 3 -12.06 -6.33 5.52
C HIS A 3 -10.98 -5.57 6.32
N HIS A 4 -9.69 -5.75 5.99
CA HIS A 4 -8.58 -5.04 6.65
C HIS A 4 -8.75 -3.52 6.49
N CYS A 5 -9.13 -3.08 5.29
CA CYS A 5 -9.39 -1.68 5.03
C CYS A 5 -10.59 -1.15 5.82
N ALA A 6 -11.68 -1.90 5.91
CA ALA A 6 -12.85 -1.51 6.69
C ALA A 6 -12.51 -1.34 8.18
N VAL A 7 -11.81 -2.31 8.76
CA VAL A 7 -11.37 -2.27 10.17
C VAL A 7 -10.42 -1.09 10.42
N ALA A 8 -9.45 -0.86 9.53
CA ALA A 8 -8.53 0.28 9.67
C ALA A 8 -9.28 1.62 9.77
N PHE A 9 -10.29 1.84 8.94
CA PHE A 9 -11.07 3.08 8.98
C PHE A 9 -12.15 3.12 10.06
N GLN A 10 -12.61 1.96 10.55
CA GLN A 10 -13.40 1.92 11.78
C GLN A 10 -12.57 2.42 12.97
N ILE A 11 -11.33 1.95 13.11
CA ILE A 11 -10.42 2.41 14.17
C ILE A 11 -10.12 3.90 14.01
N ILE A 12 -9.74 4.36 12.81
CA ILE A 12 -9.46 5.79 12.56
C ILE A 12 -10.68 6.68 12.81
N SER A 13 -11.90 6.15 12.72
CA SER A 13 -13.12 6.92 13.00
C SER A 13 -13.36 7.18 14.50
N LEU A 14 -12.69 6.44 15.39
CA LEU A 14 -12.74 6.68 16.83
C LEU A 14 -11.93 7.94 17.15
N PRO A 15 -12.50 8.97 17.83
CA PRO A 15 -11.81 10.21 18.12
C PRO A 15 -10.45 10.03 18.82
N GLU A 16 -10.35 9.06 19.72
CA GLU A 16 -9.15 8.71 20.48
C GLU A 16 -8.07 7.99 19.65
N CYS A 17 -8.42 7.41 18.50
CA CYS A 17 -7.50 6.74 17.59
C CYS A 17 -7.25 7.53 16.29
N ASN A 18 -7.95 8.64 16.08
CA ASN A 18 -7.88 9.39 14.83
C ASN A 18 -6.59 10.20 14.71
N ILE A 19 -5.54 9.57 14.19
CA ILE A 19 -4.26 10.23 13.89
C ILE A 19 -4.37 11.31 12.79
N PHE A 20 -5.51 11.39 12.09
CA PHE A 20 -5.79 12.38 11.05
C PHE A 20 -6.76 13.48 11.50
N ALA A 21 -7.07 13.58 12.80
CA ALA A 21 -8.07 14.53 13.33
C ALA A 21 -7.82 16.00 12.94
N ASN A 22 -6.55 16.38 12.79
CA ASN A 22 -6.14 17.75 12.44
C ASN A 22 -5.72 17.92 10.97
N VAL A 23 -6.00 16.93 10.11
CA VAL A 23 -5.70 16.99 8.69
C VAL A 23 -6.86 17.64 7.93
N ASN A 24 -6.55 18.49 6.96
CA ASN A 24 -7.57 19.09 6.09
C ASN A 24 -8.44 17.98 5.44
N PRO A 25 -9.78 18.12 5.41
CA PRO A 25 -10.67 17.11 4.84
C PRO A 25 -10.32 16.64 3.42
N ASP A 26 -9.86 17.54 2.54
CA ASP A 26 -9.50 17.18 1.17
C ASP A 26 -8.18 16.38 1.11
N THR A 27 -7.22 16.73 1.96
CA THR A 27 -6.00 15.92 2.15
C THR A 27 -6.34 14.56 2.73
N PHE A 28 -7.27 14.47 3.68
CA PHE A 28 -7.71 13.20 4.26
C PHE A 28 -8.38 12.30 3.21
N LYS A 29 -9.18 12.84 2.29
CA LYS A 29 -9.73 12.05 1.17
C LYS A 29 -8.62 11.41 0.32
N ASN A 30 -7.57 12.17 0.00
CA ASN A 30 -6.43 11.67 -0.77
C ASN A 30 -5.65 10.59 -0.02
N ILE A 31 -5.38 10.80 1.28
CA ILE A 31 -4.73 9.81 2.16
C ILE A 31 -5.58 8.53 2.22
N ARG A 32 -6.88 8.67 2.46
CA ARG A 32 -7.81 7.55 2.54
C ARG A 32 -7.80 6.74 1.24
N GLN A 33 -7.90 7.40 0.09
CA GLN A 33 -7.87 6.74 -1.21
C GLN A 33 -6.55 5.98 -1.42
N ALA A 34 -5.41 6.59 -1.06
CA ALA A 34 -4.10 5.93 -1.17
C ALA A 34 -4.01 4.69 -0.27
N ILE A 35 -4.41 4.78 1.00
CA ILE A 35 -4.40 3.64 1.95
C ILE A 35 -5.28 2.50 1.43
N ILE A 36 -6.50 2.79 0.96
CA ILE A 36 -7.39 1.79 0.35
C ILE A 36 -6.68 1.11 -0.83
N THR A 37 -6.13 1.90 -1.75
CA THR A 37 -5.44 1.39 -2.94
C THR A 37 -4.25 0.49 -2.59
N LEU A 38 -3.50 0.81 -1.54
CA LEU A 38 -2.34 0.02 -1.12
C LEU A 38 -2.74 -1.27 -0.38
N ILE A 39 -3.72 -1.21 0.52
CA ILE A 39 -4.23 -2.42 1.20
C ILE A 39 -4.82 -3.40 0.18
N LEU A 40 -5.61 -2.92 -0.79
CA LEU A 40 -6.17 -3.79 -1.83
C LEU A 40 -5.12 -4.35 -2.80
N ALA A 41 -3.93 -3.73 -2.88
CA ALA A 41 -2.85 -4.20 -3.73
C ALA A 41 -2.06 -5.35 -3.11
N THR A 42 -2.17 -5.60 -1.80
CA THR A 42 -1.46 -6.72 -1.15
C THR A 42 -2.03 -8.07 -1.57
N ASP A 43 -3.29 -8.13 -2.02
CA ASP A 43 -3.90 -9.35 -2.60
C ASP A 43 -2.98 -10.00 -3.64
N MET A 44 -2.59 -11.25 -3.38
CA MET A 44 -1.71 -12.02 -4.25
C MET A 44 -2.41 -12.53 -5.51
N ALA A 45 -3.74 -12.59 -5.56
CA ALA A 45 -4.49 -12.85 -6.80
C ALA A 45 -4.23 -11.78 -7.87
N ARG A 46 -3.86 -10.55 -7.44
CA ARG A 46 -3.54 -9.42 -8.32
C ARG A 46 -2.05 -9.24 -8.59
N HIS A 47 -1.19 -10.10 -8.05
CA HIS A 47 0.26 -9.95 -8.17
C HIS A 47 0.71 -9.83 -9.64
N GLY A 48 0.23 -10.72 -10.50
CA GLY A 48 0.59 -10.73 -11.93
C GLY A 48 0.19 -9.44 -12.66
N GLU A 49 -1.06 -8.98 -12.46
CA GLU A 49 -1.59 -7.73 -13.03
C GLU A 49 -0.73 -6.51 -12.61
N ILE A 50 -0.43 -6.39 -11.33
CA ILE A 50 0.33 -5.27 -10.76
C ILE A 50 1.78 -5.29 -11.26
N LEU A 51 2.41 -6.47 -11.26
CA LEU A 51 3.79 -6.62 -11.70
C LEU A 51 3.95 -6.28 -13.18
N GLU A 52 3.02 -6.73 -14.03
CA GLU A 52 3.03 -6.42 -15.46
C GLU A 52 2.84 -4.92 -15.72
N CYS A 53 1.88 -4.31 -15.01
CA CYS A 53 1.67 -2.86 -15.05
C CYS A 53 2.95 -2.08 -14.65
N PHE A 54 3.67 -2.54 -13.63
CA PHE A 54 4.92 -1.90 -13.20
C PHE A 54 6.06 -2.10 -14.21
N LYS A 55 6.21 -3.30 -14.78
CA LYS A 55 7.20 -3.60 -15.82
C LYS A 55 7.03 -2.74 -17.07
N GLN A 56 5.79 -2.38 -17.41
CA GLN A 56 5.52 -1.47 -18.53
C GLN A 56 5.96 -0.04 -18.20
N LYS A 57 5.65 0.44 -16.99
CA LYS A 57 5.96 1.81 -16.54
C LYS A 57 7.45 2.02 -16.25
N VAL A 58 8.16 1.00 -15.74
CA VAL A 58 9.58 1.13 -15.36
C VAL A 58 10.49 1.43 -16.56
N LYS A 59 10.09 1.06 -17.78
CA LYS A 59 10.85 1.32 -19.00
C LYS A 59 11.08 2.83 -19.24
N ASN A 60 10.09 3.65 -18.89
CA ASN A 60 10.12 5.11 -19.00
C ASN A 60 9.49 5.71 -17.73
N PHE A 61 10.06 5.37 -16.56
CA PHE A 61 9.50 5.81 -15.29
C PHE A 61 9.59 7.33 -15.13
N ASP A 62 8.58 7.91 -14.50
CA ASP A 62 8.45 9.36 -14.32
C ASP A 62 7.90 9.62 -12.92
N PHE A 63 8.71 10.27 -12.08
CA PHE A 63 8.33 10.60 -10.70
C PHE A 63 7.30 11.73 -10.62
N SER A 64 7.12 12.52 -11.68
CA SER A 64 6.08 13.53 -11.77
C SER A 64 4.72 12.95 -12.17
N ASN A 65 4.70 11.73 -12.71
CA ASN A 65 3.48 11.03 -13.08
C ASN A 65 2.89 10.27 -11.89
N GLU A 66 1.71 10.70 -11.43
CA GLU A 66 1.05 10.10 -10.27
C GLU A 66 0.73 8.61 -10.45
N GLU A 67 0.38 8.16 -11.66
CA GLU A 67 0.11 6.74 -11.91
C GLU A 67 1.37 5.88 -11.78
N HIS A 68 2.51 6.41 -12.22
CA HIS A 68 3.81 5.76 -12.06
C HIS A 68 4.15 5.64 -10.58
N VAL A 69 4.00 6.72 -9.81
CA VAL A 69 4.27 6.73 -8.37
C VAL A 69 3.29 5.82 -7.60
N ILE A 70 2.01 5.78 -7.96
CA ILE A 70 1.04 4.87 -7.33
C ILE A 70 1.38 3.41 -7.65
N CYS A 71 1.76 3.10 -8.89
CA CYS A 71 2.19 1.76 -9.27
C CYS A 71 3.44 1.33 -8.48
N LEU A 72 4.42 2.23 -8.34
CA LEU A 72 5.60 2.01 -7.50
C LEU A 72 5.23 1.74 -6.04
N LYS A 73 4.33 2.55 -5.44
CA LYS A 73 3.88 2.34 -4.06
C LYS A 73 3.20 0.99 -3.85
N LYS A 74 2.42 0.51 -4.82
CA LYS A 74 1.84 -0.84 -4.80
C LYS A 74 2.93 -1.91 -4.78
N VAL A 75 3.97 -1.78 -5.60
CA VAL A 75 5.10 -2.73 -5.58
C VAL A 75 5.85 -2.65 -4.25
N LEU A 76 6.11 -1.46 -3.72
CA LEU A 76 6.80 -1.28 -2.44
C LEU A 76 6.06 -1.96 -1.28
N VAL A 77 4.75 -1.72 -1.14
CA VAL A 77 3.97 -2.36 -0.05
C VAL A 77 3.96 -3.88 -0.21
N LYS A 78 3.86 -4.40 -1.44
CA LYS A 78 3.95 -5.84 -1.70
C LYS A 78 5.32 -6.40 -1.37
N CYS A 79 6.41 -5.70 -1.71
CA CYS A 79 7.75 -6.10 -1.32
C CYS A 79 7.87 -6.23 0.20
N CYS A 80 7.34 -5.27 0.96
CA CYS A 80 7.33 -5.34 2.42
C CYS A 80 6.49 -6.50 2.97
N ASP A 81 5.31 -6.74 2.39
CA ASP A 81 4.33 -7.73 2.84
C ASP A 81 4.88 -9.17 2.82
N ILE A 82 5.71 -9.50 1.82
CA ILE A 82 6.33 -10.83 1.66
C ILE A 82 7.85 -10.83 1.87
N SER A 83 8.37 -9.88 2.68
CA SER A 83 9.81 -9.65 2.84
C SER A 83 10.54 -10.55 3.84
N ASN A 84 9.89 -11.57 4.42
CA ASN A 84 10.50 -12.38 5.48
C ASN A 84 11.86 -12.98 5.06
N GLU A 85 11.92 -13.60 3.88
CA GLU A 85 13.14 -14.20 3.29
C GLU A 85 14.23 -13.18 2.91
N VAL A 86 13.96 -11.87 3.01
CA VAL A 86 14.96 -10.82 2.78
C VAL A 86 15.76 -10.53 4.06
N ARG A 87 15.29 -11.00 5.22
CA ARG A 87 15.93 -10.80 6.52
C ARG A 87 17.09 -11.79 6.72
N PRO A 88 18.02 -11.55 7.68
CA PRO A 88 19.02 -12.55 8.07
C PRO A 88 18.35 -13.88 8.43
N THR A 89 19.03 -14.99 8.14
CA THR A 89 18.49 -16.36 8.25
C THR A 89 17.90 -16.63 9.63
N GLU A 90 18.56 -16.18 10.69
CA GLU A 90 18.12 -16.40 12.07
C GLU A 90 16.78 -15.72 12.40
N VAL A 91 16.40 -14.70 11.62
CA VAL A 91 15.14 -13.96 11.74
C VAL A 91 14.10 -14.47 10.74
N ALA A 92 14.51 -14.95 9.56
CA ALA A 92 13.60 -15.40 8.50
C ALA A 92 13.00 -16.77 8.78
N GLU A 93 13.82 -17.76 9.16
CA GLU A 93 13.41 -19.17 9.35
C GLU A 93 12.20 -19.40 10.28
N PRO A 94 11.98 -18.61 11.36
CA PRO A 94 10.83 -18.83 12.25
C PRO A 94 9.46 -18.36 11.71
N TRP A 95 9.42 -17.57 10.63
CA TRP A 95 8.18 -17.01 10.07
C TRP A 95 7.47 -17.97 9.11
#